data_AF-Q3SSX7-F1
#
_entry.id   AF-Q3SSX7-F1
#
_cell.length_a   1.000
_cell.length_b   1.000
_cell.length_c   1.000
_cell.angle_alpha   90.00
_cell.angle_beta   90.00
_cell.angle_gamma   90.00
#
_symmetry.space_group_name_H-M   'P 1'
#
loop_
_entity.id
_entity.type
_entity.pdbx_description
1 polymer ?
#
loop_
_entity_poly.entity_id
_entity_poly.type
_entity_poly.pdbx_seq_one_letter_code
_entity_poly.pdbx_strand_id
1 'polypeptide(L)'
;MMYDTRVNAMRTQIPSSIESFYTKVTEVATSDERQRVVLASGEEISARLIVLANGLSISLRHFLGLGRRVISECHSVTLGFDVEPIDRPVLPFPSLP
;
A
#
# COMPACT_ATOMS: atom_id res chain seq x y z
N MET A 1 9.72 -15.45 -21.21
CA MET A 1 10.18 -15.30 -19.81
C MET A 1 8.96 -15.42 -18.92
N MET A 2 8.91 -16.43 -18.06
CA MET A 2 7.76 -16.62 -17.17
C MET A 2 7.70 -15.52 -16.11
N TYR A 3 6.49 -15.19 -15.67
CA TYR A 3 6.22 -14.08 -14.75
C TYR A 3 6.95 -14.24 -13.41
N ASP A 4 6.98 -15.46 -12.87
CA ASP A 4 7.69 -15.83 -11.64
C ASP A 4 9.18 -15.47 -11.69
N THR A 5 9.83 -15.67 -12.84
CA THR A 5 11.27 -15.42 -12.99
C THR A 5 11.57 -13.93 -12.79
N ARG A 6 10.71 -13.05 -13.32
CA ARG A 6 10.84 -11.59 -13.16
C ARG A 6 10.57 -11.17 -11.71
N VAL A 7 9.52 -11.71 -11.10
CA VAL A 7 9.17 -11.42 -9.70
C VAL A 7 10.30 -11.85 -8.77
N ASN A 8 10.84 -13.05 -8.96
CA ASN A 8 11.92 -13.56 -8.13
C ASN A 8 13.21 -12.78 -8.36
N ALA A 9 13.53 -12.39 -9.59
CA ALA A 9 14.68 -11.51 -9.87
C ALA A 9 14.57 -10.15 -9.16
N MET A 10 13.37 -9.56 -9.06
CA MET A 10 13.19 -8.34 -8.26
C MET A 10 13.36 -8.61 -6.76
N ARG A 11 12.81 -9.72 -6.23
CA ARG A 11 12.94 -10.08 -4.82
C ARG A 11 14.40 -10.29 -4.39
N THR A 12 15.26 -10.83 -5.26
CA THR A 12 16.69 -11.01 -4.94
C THR A 12 17.45 -9.69 -4.81
N GLN A 13 16.91 -8.58 -5.31
CA GLN A 13 17.50 -7.25 -5.14
C GLN A 13 17.12 -6.61 -3.79
N ILE A 14 16.18 -7.19 -3.04
CA ILE A 14 15.79 -6.67 -1.73
C ILE A 14 16.90 -7.03 -0.72
N PRO A 15 17.48 -6.04 -0.01
CA PRO A 15 18.50 -6.30 0.99
C PRO A 15 18.01 -7.23 2.10
N SER A 16 18.87 -8.12 2.59
CA SER A 16 18.56 -9.04 3.69
C SER A 16 18.27 -8.34 5.02
N SER A 17 18.63 -7.06 5.15
CA SER A 17 18.28 -6.23 6.30
C SER A 17 16.79 -5.84 6.35
N ILE A 18 16.04 -6.06 5.26
CA ILE A 18 14.60 -5.81 5.23
C ILE A 18 13.86 -7.04 5.72
N GLU A 19 13.13 -6.88 6.82
CA GLU A 19 12.29 -7.94 7.37
C GLU A 19 11.15 -8.28 6.42
N SER A 20 10.92 -9.58 6.21
CA SER A 20 9.92 -10.10 5.28
C SER A 20 9.02 -11.09 5.99
N PHE A 21 7.72 -10.81 5.99
CA PHE A 21 6.72 -11.67 6.59
C PHE A 21 5.97 -12.46 5.51
N TYR A 22 6.04 -13.78 5.57
CA TYR A 22 5.28 -14.68 4.69
C TYR A 22 3.96 -15.08 5.34
N THR A 23 3.06 -14.11 5.51
CA THR A 23 1.76 -14.28 6.15
C THR A 23 0.69 -13.42 5.48
N LYS A 24 -0.55 -13.53 5.97
CA LYS A 24 -1.67 -12.72 5.52
C LYS A 24 -1.91 -11.56 6.50
N VAL A 25 -2.15 -10.37 5.96
CA VAL A 25 -2.72 -9.24 6.72
C VAL A 25 -4.24 -9.40 6.76
N THR A 26 -4.82 -9.36 7.95
CA THR A 26 -6.26 -9.53 8.18
C THR A 26 -6.98 -8.21 8.41
N GLU A 27 -6.30 -7.22 8.98
CA GLU A 27 -6.86 -5.88 9.23
C GLU A 27 -5.83 -4.80 8.93
N VAL A 28 -6.32 -3.61 8.56
CA VAL A 28 -5.52 -2.41 8.37
C VAL A 28 -6.30 -1.21 8.91
N ALA A 29 -5.60 -0.29 9.55
CA ALA A 29 -6.18 0.97 9.99
C ALA A 29 -5.18 2.10 9.80
N THR A 30 -5.71 3.30 9.54
CA THR A 30 -4.92 4.52 9.44
C THR A 30 -5.20 5.47 10.59
N SER A 31 -4.21 6.27 10.96
CA SER A 31 -4.34 7.40 11.86
C SER A 31 -3.44 8.55 11.41
N ASP A 32 -3.57 9.69 12.08
CA ASP A 32 -2.82 10.91 11.78
C ASP A 32 -1.29 10.70 11.94
N GLU A 33 -0.87 9.81 12.84
CA GLU A 33 0.55 9.60 13.13
C GLU A 33 1.10 8.26 12.62
N ARG A 34 0.40 7.16 12.93
CA ARG A 34 0.89 5.80 12.69
C ARG A 34 -0.23 4.92 12.15
N GLN A 35 0.14 4.13 11.16
CA GLN A 35 -0.70 3.16 10.49
C GLN A 35 -0.48 1.80 11.15
N ARG A 36 -1.50 0.95 11.08
CA ARG A 36 -1.52 -0.35 11.73
C ARG A 36 -1.88 -1.43 10.74
N VAL A 37 -1.17 -2.56 10.78
CA VAL A 37 -1.62 -3.82 10.16
C VAL A 37 -1.67 -4.92 11.20
N VAL A 38 -2.68 -5.78 11.10
CA VAL A 38 -2.79 -7.00 11.92
C VAL A 38 -2.51 -8.20 11.03
N LEU A 39 -1.56 -9.05 11.42
CA LEU A 39 -1.22 -10.29 10.75
C LEU A 39 -2.20 -11.40 11.17
N ALA A 40 -2.26 -12.47 10.39
CA ALA A 40 -3.12 -13.62 10.70
C ALA A 40 -2.77 -14.31 12.04
N SER A 41 -1.57 -14.09 12.57
CA SER A 41 -1.17 -14.52 13.91
C SER A 41 -1.81 -13.70 15.04
N GLY A 42 -2.44 -12.57 14.72
CA GLY A 42 -2.88 -11.55 15.68
C GLY A 42 -1.79 -10.53 16.01
N GLU A 43 -0.56 -10.70 15.51
CA GLU A 43 0.51 -9.73 15.68
C GLU A 43 0.18 -8.40 14.99
N GLU A 44 0.56 -7.31 15.64
CA GLU A 44 0.35 -5.96 15.13
C GLU A 44 1.67 -5.32 14.72
N ILE A 45 1.73 -4.83 13.48
CA ILE A 45 2.85 -4.03 12.99
C ILE A 45 2.39 -2.58 12.86
N SER A 46 3.18 -1.68 13.46
CA SER A 46 2.98 -0.23 13.41
C SER A 46 3.96 0.41 12.43
N ALA A 47 3.45 1.22 11.49
CA ALA A 47 4.26 1.86 10.44
C ALA A 47 3.84 3.31 10.20
N ARG A 48 4.69 4.14 9.58
CA ARG A 48 4.32 5.52 9.22
C ARG A 48 3.60 5.61 7.86
N LEU A 49 3.86 4.64 6.98
CA LEU A 49 3.29 4.54 5.64
C LEU A 49 3.02 3.06 5.34
N ILE A 50 1.86 2.77 4.76
CA ILE A 50 1.51 1.46 4.23
C ILE A 50 1.31 1.57 2.73
N VAL A 51 2.00 0.73 1.96
CA VAL A 51 1.78 0.59 0.52
C VAL A 51 0.97 -0.69 0.27
N LEU A 52 -0.30 -0.52 -0.11
CA LEU A 52 -1.16 -1.66 -0.46
C LEU A 52 -0.85 -2.18 -1.86
N ALA A 53 -0.08 -3.26 -1.94
CA ALA A 53 0.25 -3.98 -3.18
C ALA A 53 -0.41 -5.39 -3.22
N ASN A 54 -1.61 -5.53 -2.67
CA ASN A 54 -2.31 -6.80 -2.45
C ASN A 54 -3.18 -7.28 -3.64
N GLY A 55 -2.93 -6.76 -4.85
CA GLY A 55 -3.61 -7.18 -6.07
C GLY A 55 -5.14 -7.01 -6.03
N LEU A 56 -5.86 -8.04 -6.49
CA LEU A 56 -7.32 -8.07 -6.58
C LEU A 56 -8.03 -8.25 -5.22
N SER A 57 -7.29 -8.38 -4.11
CA SER A 57 -7.90 -8.49 -2.79
C SER A 57 -8.51 -7.17 -2.35
N ILE A 58 -9.84 -7.16 -2.19
CA ILE A 58 -10.62 -5.95 -1.86
C ILE A 58 -10.79 -5.78 -0.35
N SER A 59 -10.64 -6.84 0.45
CA SER A 59 -10.98 -6.81 1.89
C SER A 59 -10.27 -5.69 2.66
N LEU A 60 -8.97 -5.49 2.43
CA LEU A 60 -8.21 -4.42 3.09
C LEU A 60 -8.64 -3.00 2.66
N ARG A 61 -9.17 -2.85 1.44
CA ARG A 61 -9.67 -1.57 0.94
C ARG A 61 -10.94 -1.14 1.69
N HIS A 62 -11.79 -2.10 2.04
CA HIS A 62 -13.00 -1.83 2.82
C HIS A 62 -12.70 -1.31 4.22
N PHE A 63 -11.66 -1.83 4.89
CA PHE A 63 -11.22 -1.31 6.19
C PHE A 63 -10.78 0.16 6.13
N LEU A 64 -10.28 0.61 4.98
CA LEU A 64 -9.87 1.99 4.75
C LEU A 64 -10.98 2.87 4.15
N GLY A 65 -12.21 2.36 4.04
CA GLY A 65 -13.31 3.08 3.39
C GLY A 65 -13.10 3.33 1.89
N LEU A 66 -12.12 2.65 1.25
CA LEU A 66 -11.80 2.85 -0.15
C LEU A 66 -12.81 2.12 -1.05
N GLY A 67 -13.67 2.88 -1.71
CA GLY A 67 -14.62 2.38 -2.70
C GLY A 67 -14.03 2.31 -4.12
N ARG A 68 -14.51 1.35 -4.93
CA ARG A 68 -14.26 1.33 -6.39
C ARG A 68 -15.52 1.73 -7.12
N ARG A 69 -15.45 2.80 -7.92
CA ARG A 69 -16.50 3.18 -8.87
C ARG A 69 -16.00 2.93 -10.29
N VAL A 70 -16.68 2.03 -11.01
CA VAL A 70 -16.39 1.80 -12.43
C VAL A 70 -17.13 2.85 -13.24
N ILE A 71 -16.39 3.69 -13.97
CA ILE A 71 -16.96 4.73 -14.84
C ILE A 71 -17.18 4.18 -16.26
N SER A 72 -16.26 3.33 -16.73
CA SER A 72 -16.33 2.62 -18.01
C SER A 72 -15.54 1.31 -17.89
N GLU A 73 -16.09 0.22 -18.43
CA GLU A 73 -15.37 -1.05 -18.47
C GLU A 73 -14.24 -1.00 -19.52
N CYS A 74 -13.21 -1.85 -19.34
CA CYS A 74 -12.09 -2.02 -20.27
C CYS A 74 -11.20 -0.78 -20.54
N HIS A 75 -11.30 0.29 -19.75
CA HIS A 75 -10.42 1.44 -19.80
C HIS A 75 -9.42 1.45 -18.63
N SER A 76 -8.30 2.18 -18.79
CA SER A 76 -7.20 2.30 -17.82
C SER A 76 -7.69 2.61 -16.40
N VAL A 77 -7.06 1.99 -15.39
CA VAL A 77 -7.27 2.35 -13.98
C VAL A 77 -6.50 3.62 -13.69
N THR A 78 -7.21 4.71 -13.40
CA THR A 78 -6.63 5.95 -12.87
C THR A 78 -6.81 6.00 -11.36
N LEU A 79 -5.73 6.25 -10.63
CA LEU A 79 -5.76 6.51 -9.19
C LEU A 79 -5.46 7.99 -8.96
N GLY A 80 -6.28 8.67 -8.16
CA GLY A 80 -6.05 10.03 -7.71
C GLY A 80 -6.14 10.08 -6.19
N PHE A 81 -5.31 10.91 -5.57
CA PHE A 81 -5.34 11.20 -4.14
C PHE A 81 -4.94 12.65 -3.94
N ASP A 82 -5.49 13.27 -2.91
CA ASP A 82 -5.09 14.61 -2.49
C ASP A 82 -3.95 14.49 -1.48
N VAL A 83 -3.04 15.46 -1.48
CA VAL A 83 -1.96 15.56 -0.49
C VAL A 83 -1.98 16.95 0.10
N GLU A 84 -2.03 17.03 1.42
CA GLU A 84 -1.96 18.28 2.16
C GLU A 84 -0.61 18.37 2.89
N PRO A 85 0.14 19.48 2.78
CA PRO A 85 1.36 19.65 3.54
C PRO A 85 1.04 19.89 5.03
N ILE A 86 1.62 19.05 5.90
CA ILE A 86 1.58 19.27 7.36
C ILE A 86 2.77 20.13 7.79
N ASP A 87 2.52 21.15 8.61
CA ASP A 87 3.47 22.10 9.20
C ASP A 87 4.35 22.86 8.18
N ARG A 88 3.88 23.01 6.95
CA ARG A 88 4.59 23.74 5.89
C ARG A 88 3.61 24.27 4.84
N PRO A 89 3.98 25.31 4.07
CA PRO A 89 3.09 25.86 3.04
C PRO A 89 3.06 25.03 1.74
N VAL A 90 4.13 24.27 1.43
CA VAL A 90 4.26 23.48 0.19
C VAL A 90 5.09 22.21 0.42
N LEU A 91 4.84 21.16 -0.37
CA LEU A 91 5.65 19.93 -0.35
C LEU A 91 7.06 20.21 -0.93
N PRO A 92 8.12 19.55 -0.41
CA PRO A 92 9.51 19.85 -0.77
C PRO A 92 9.94 19.24 -2.12
N PHE A 93 8.99 18.89 -2.99
CA PHE A 93 9.26 18.30 -4.29
C PHE A 93 8.28 18.82 -5.35
N PRO A 94 8.76 19.12 -6.56
CA PRO A 94 7.99 19.84 -7.57
C PRO A 94 6.89 19.01 -8.24
N SER A 95 6.83 17.70 -7.98
CA SER A 95 5.87 16.79 -8.58
C SER A 95 4.47 16.86 -7.95
N LEU A 96 4.32 17.51 -6.80
CA LEU A 96 3.04 17.80 -6.16
C LEU A 96 3.05 19.30 -5.77
N PRO A 97 2.53 20.19 -6.64
CA PRO A 97 2.52 21.64 -6.42
C PRO A 97 1.54 22.08 -5.32
#